data_AF-A0A259DUM0-F1
#
_entry.id   AF-A0A259DUM0-F1
#
_cell.length_a   1.000
_cell.length_b   1.000
_cell.length_c   1.000
_cell.angle_alpha   90.00
_cell.angle_beta   90.00
_cell.angle_gamma   90.00
#
_symmetry.space_group_name_H-M   'P 1'
#
loop_
_entity.id
_entity.type
_entity.pdbx_description
1 polymer ?
#
loop_
_entity_poly.entity_id
_entity_poly.type
_entity_poly.pdbx_seq_one_letter_code
_entity_poly.pdbx_strand_id
1 'polypeptide(L)'
;MFKTTALALVLSFGFVGSVLAGEQYVDATGFAVSGYDVVSYFDLPQSPVGEPQQSPLPGVASITAEYNGAVFAFATEENRDRFMADPESFAPQYDGHCAYGVAKGGKVPANPTLWRIIDGKLYLNIT
;
A
#
# COMPACT_ATOMS: atom_id res chain seq x y z
N MET A 1 15.93 -55.93 -26.32
CA MET A 1 14.93 -54.87 -26.60
C MET A 1 14.12 -54.64 -25.33
N PHE A 2 13.75 -53.38 -25.05
CA PHE A 2 13.02 -52.83 -23.88
C PHE A 2 13.91 -52.50 -22.67
N LYS A 3 14.45 -51.27 -22.54
CA LYS A 3 13.88 -49.91 -22.32
C LYS A 3 13.96 -49.54 -20.83
N THR A 4 15.06 -48.87 -20.46
CA THR A 4 15.23 -48.09 -19.23
C THR A 4 14.32 -46.87 -19.26
N THR A 5 13.36 -46.77 -18.34
CA THR A 5 12.64 -45.52 -18.06
C THR A 5 13.30 -44.82 -16.89
N ALA A 6 13.99 -43.70 -17.18
CA ALA A 6 14.46 -42.76 -16.19
C ALA A 6 13.27 -41.87 -15.77
N LEU A 7 13.02 -41.79 -14.46
CA LEU A 7 12.03 -40.89 -13.86
C LEU A 7 12.67 -39.51 -13.69
N ALA A 8 12.29 -38.55 -14.52
CA ALA A 8 12.71 -37.17 -14.38
C ALA A 8 11.83 -36.48 -13.30
N LEU A 9 12.42 -36.19 -12.14
CA LEU A 9 11.79 -35.34 -11.12
C LEU A 9 11.99 -33.87 -11.54
N VAL A 10 10.94 -33.26 -12.07
CA VAL A 10 10.93 -31.82 -12.38
C VAL A 10 10.77 -31.05 -11.07
N LEU A 11 11.86 -30.41 -10.60
CA LEU A 11 11.78 -29.39 -9.56
C LEU A 11 11.18 -28.12 -10.17
N SER A 12 9.90 -27.89 -9.91
CA SER A 12 9.26 -26.61 -10.17
C SER A 12 9.77 -25.58 -9.15
N PHE A 13 10.78 -24.80 -9.52
CA PHE A 13 11.10 -23.56 -8.80
C PHE A 13 9.92 -22.61 -8.99
N GLY A 14 9.08 -22.49 -7.96
CA GLY A 14 8.08 -21.44 -7.88
C GLY A 14 8.79 -20.11 -7.83
N PHE A 15 8.75 -19.37 -8.94
CA PHE A 15 9.17 -17.99 -8.97
C PHE A 15 8.16 -17.20 -8.13
N VAL A 16 8.46 -16.98 -6.84
CA VAL A 16 7.75 -15.98 -6.03
C VAL A 16 8.27 -14.63 -6.49
N GLY A 17 7.86 -14.23 -7.69
CA GLY A 17 8.11 -12.88 -8.16
C GLY A 17 7.35 -11.96 -7.22
N SER A 18 8.07 -11.16 -6.45
CA SER A 18 7.50 -9.94 -5.89
C SER A 18 6.79 -9.24 -7.03
N VAL A 19 5.46 -9.21 -7.00
CA VAL A 19 4.71 -8.32 -7.87
C VAL A 19 5.22 -6.94 -7.49
N LEU A 20 6.05 -6.36 -8.35
CA LEU A 20 6.49 -4.98 -8.19
C LEU A 20 5.21 -4.16 -8.24
N ALA A 21 4.78 -3.70 -7.07
CA ALA A 21 3.84 -2.60 -6.97
C ALA A 21 4.38 -1.45 -7.84
N GLY A 22 3.49 -0.66 -8.43
CA GLY A 22 3.92 0.42 -9.30
C GLY A 22 4.73 1.46 -8.52
N GLU A 23 5.32 2.42 -9.24
CA GLU A 23 5.96 3.56 -8.58
C GLU A 23 4.95 4.31 -7.70
N GLN A 24 5.35 4.55 -6.45
CA GLN A 24 4.58 5.30 -5.48
C GLN A 24 4.38 6.74 -5.94
N TYR A 25 3.13 7.19 -5.97
CA TYR A 25 2.80 8.58 -6.17
C TYR A 25 3.27 9.41 -4.97
N VAL A 26 4.08 10.43 -5.26
CA VAL A 26 4.58 11.44 -4.31
C VAL A 26 4.21 12.81 -4.86
N ASP A 27 3.50 13.60 -4.07
CA ASP A 27 3.13 14.96 -4.44
C ASP A 27 4.18 15.99 -3.96
N ALA A 28 3.82 17.27 -3.96
CA ALA A 28 4.71 18.36 -3.55
C ALA A 28 5.15 18.30 -2.08
N THR A 29 4.53 17.45 -1.25
CA THR A 29 4.99 17.22 0.14
C THR A 29 6.30 16.44 0.19
N GLY A 30 6.64 15.70 -0.87
CA GLY A 30 7.81 14.83 -0.90
C GLY A 30 7.61 13.49 -0.16
N PHE A 31 6.41 13.22 0.35
CA PHE A 31 6.08 11.98 1.05
C PHE A 31 5.01 11.18 0.31
N ALA A 32 5.05 9.87 0.49
CA ALA A 32 3.96 8.98 0.10
C ALA A 32 2.67 9.38 0.82
N VAL A 33 1.53 9.21 0.14
CA VAL A 33 0.19 9.48 0.70
C VAL A 33 0.07 10.91 1.25
N SER A 34 0.73 11.87 0.59
CA SER A 34 0.75 13.28 0.99
C SER A 34 1.21 13.52 2.44
N GLY A 35 2.03 12.60 2.98
CA GLY A 35 2.57 12.69 4.33
C GLY A 35 1.62 12.23 5.45
N TYR A 36 0.51 11.57 5.13
CA TYR A 36 -0.33 10.93 6.14
C TYR A 36 0.24 9.58 6.60
N ASP A 37 0.08 9.31 7.89
CA ASP A 37 0.51 8.06 8.50
C ASP A 37 -0.40 6.92 8.04
N VAL A 38 0.12 6.04 7.18
CA VAL A 38 -0.62 4.91 6.61
C VAL A 38 -1.09 3.90 7.65
N VAL A 39 -0.42 3.79 8.80
CA VAL A 39 -0.83 2.89 9.88
C VAL A 39 -2.06 3.44 10.59
N SER A 40 -2.16 4.76 10.73
CA SER A 40 -3.26 5.40 11.45
C SER A 40 -4.64 5.14 10.83
N TYR A 41 -4.72 4.85 9.52
CA TYR A 41 -5.97 4.47 8.84
C TYR A 41 -6.62 3.23 9.46
N PHE A 42 -5.81 2.28 9.92
CA PHE A 42 -6.27 0.98 10.42
C PHE A 42 -6.76 1.06 11.88
N ASP A 43 -6.46 2.16 12.56
CA ASP A 43 -6.89 2.41 13.93
C ASP A 43 -8.16 3.28 13.99
N LEU A 44 -8.68 3.71 12.83
CA LEU A 44 -9.88 4.54 12.71
C LEU A 44 -11.16 3.70 12.45
N PRO A 45 -12.30 4.04 13.07
CA PRO A 45 -13.58 3.50 12.67
C PRO A 45 -13.95 3.95 11.25
N GLN A 46 -14.47 3.02 10.43
CA GLN A 46 -14.98 3.36 9.10
C GLN A 46 -16.41 3.91 9.18
N SER A 47 -16.62 5.13 8.67
CA SER A 47 -17.97 5.69 8.55
C SER A 47 -18.79 4.93 7.51
N PRO A 48 -20.14 4.93 7.62
CA PRO A 48 -21.04 4.35 6.62
C PRO A 48 -20.74 4.83 5.18
N VAL A 49 -21.15 4.04 4.20
CA VAL A 49 -21.05 4.43 2.79
C VAL A 49 -21.87 5.69 2.54
N GLY A 50 -21.27 6.67 1.85
CA GLY A 50 -21.88 7.98 1.60
C GLY A 50 -21.56 9.04 2.65
N GLU A 51 -20.96 8.66 3.78
CA GLU A 51 -20.53 9.59 4.83
C GLU A 51 -19.01 9.85 4.78
N PRO A 52 -18.56 11.06 5.16
CA PRO A 52 -17.15 11.38 5.28
C PRO A 52 -16.43 10.43 6.23
N GLN A 53 -15.21 10.01 5.86
CA GLN A 53 -14.34 9.30 6.79
C GLN A 53 -13.71 10.24 7.80
N GLN A 54 -13.28 9.67 8.92
CA GLN A 54 -12.37 10.37 9.81
C GLN A 54 -11.01 10.58 9.12
N SER A 55 -10.38 11.71 9.42
CA SER A 55 -9.06 12.00 8.87
C SER A 55 -8.02 11.12 9.56
N PRO A 56 -7.15 10.42 8.80
CA PRO A 56 -5.94 9.80 9.34
C PRO A 56 -5.01 10.85 9.95
N LEU A 57 -4.09 10.39 10.79
CA LEU A 57 -3.12 11.28 11.43
C LEU A 57 -2.07 11.75 10.40
N PRO A 58 -1.69 13.04 10.42
CA PRO A 58 -0.54 13.49 9.65
C PRO A 58 0.75 12.92 10.26
N GLY A 59 1.67 12.51 9.41
CA GLY A 59 3.02 12.15 9.82
C GLY A 59 3.86 13.39 10.16
N VAL A 60 4.95 13.17 10.89
CA VAL A 60 5.95 14.21 11.16
C VAL A 60 7.23 13.93 10.37
N ALA A 61 7.85 14.98 9.81
CA ALA A 61 8.99 14.84 8.91
C ALA A 61 10.25 14.21 9.56
N SER A 62 10.32 14.16 10.88
CA SER A 62 11.40 13.51 11.63
C SER A 62 11.19 12.02 11.89
N ILE A 63 9.99 11.48 11.64
CA ILE A 63 9.66 10.07 11.85
C ILE A 63 9.26 9.48 10.50
N THR A 64 10.21 8.85 9.83
CA THR A 64 10.04 8.38 8.45
C THR A 64 10.57 6.96 8.24
N ALA A 65 10.14 6.34 7.15
CA ALA A 65 10.67 5.08 6.63
C ALA A 65 10.60 5.07 5.10
N GLU A 66 11.55 4.38 4.46
CA GLU A 66 11.55 4.19 3.01
C GLU A 66 10.91 2.85 2.64
N TYR A 67 10.01 2.87 1.66
CA TYR A 67 9.41 1.67 1.09
C TYR A 67 8.94 1.93 -0.34
N ASN A 68 9.08 0.93 -1.22
CA ASN A 68 8.68 1.02 -2.64
C ASN A 68 9.20 2.30 -3.36
N GLY A 69 10.43 2.72 -3.04
CA GLY A 69 11.06 3.89 -3.65
C GLY A 69 10.56 5.25 -3.17
N ALA A 70 9.73 5.31 -2.11
CA ALA A 70 9.22 6.55 -1.54
C ALA A 70 9.43 6.62 -0.02
N VAL A 71 9.37 7.85 0.50
CA VAL A 71 9.46 8.14 1.93
C VAL A 71 8.06 8.24 2.51
N PHE A 72 7.75 7.43 3.52
CA PHE A 72 6.54 7.51 4.33
C PHE A 72 6.83 8.29 5.60
N ALA A 73 5.89 9.12 6.04
CA ALA A 73 5.96 9.86 7.30
C ALA A 73 4.93 9.31 8.29
N PHE A 74 5.29 9.25 9.58
CA PHE A 74 4.47 8.64 10.63
C PHE A 74 4.24 9.62 11.78
N ALA A 75 3.08 9.48 12.43
CA ALA A 75 2.71 10.32 13.56
C ALA A 75 3.48 9.92 14.83
N THR A 76 3.87 8.65 14.95
CA THR A 76 4.61 8.09 16.08
C THR A 76 5.69 7.11 15.61
N GLU A 77 6.73 6.91 16.42
CA GLU A 77 7.74 5.88 16.16
C GLU A 77 7.13 4.47 16.18
N GLU A 78 6.13 4.24 17.04
CA GLU A 78 5.39 2.97 17.09
C GLU A 78 4.70 2.66 15.75
N ASN A 79 4.08 3.66 15.11
CA ASN A 79 3.47 3.47 13.79
C ASN A 79 4.52 3.21 12.71
N ARG A 80 5.65 3.94 12.72
CA ARG A 80 6.78 3.63 11.83
C ARG A 80 7.25 2.19 11.99
N ASP A 81 7.37 1.72 13.22
CA ASP A 81 7.88 0.38 13.52
C ASP A 81 6.85 -0.70 13.12
N ARG A 82 5.55 -0.47 13.33
CA ARG A 82 4.46 -1.31 12.80
C ARG A 82 4.53 -1.41 11.27
N PHE A 83 4.71 -0.28 10.59
CA PHE A 83 4.85 -0.25 9.14
C PHE A 83 6.07 -1.05 8.67
N MET A 84 7.24 -0.80 9.26
CA MET A 84 8.49 -1.47 8.89
C MET A 84 8.45 -2.98 9.11
N ALA A 85 7.64 -3.45 10.07
CA ALA A 85 7.47 -4.87 10.32
C ALA A 85 6.67 -5.59 9.22
N ASP A 86 5.71 -4.90 8.60
CA ASP A 86 4.88 -5.45 7.52
C ASP A 86 4.35 -4.35 6.57
N PRO A 87 5.19 -3.78 5.70
CA PRO A 87 4.81 -2.63 4.88
C PRO A 87 3.66 -2.93 3.92
N GLU A 88 3.58 -4.17 3.43
CA GLU A 88 2.54 -4.61 2.47
C GLU A 88 1.13 -4.56 3.07
N SER A 89 1.00 -4.74 4.39
CA SER A 89 -0.30 -4.65 5.08
C SER A 89 -0.82 -3.21 5.23
N PHE A 90 0.06 -2.21 5.17
CA PHE A 90 -0.30 -0.81 5.42
C PHE A 90 -0.24 0.07 4.17
N ALA A 91 0.62 -0.26 3.20
CA ALA A 91 0.74 0.51 1.97
C ALA A 91 -0.58 0.54 1.18
N PRO A 92 -0.94 1.64 0.50
CA PRO A 92 -2.12 1.68 -0.35
C PRO A 92 -2.00 0.71 -1.52
N GLN A 93 -3.08 0.01 -1.89
CA GLN A 93 -3.06 -0.99 -2.96
C GLN A 93 -2.69 -0.49 -4.35
N TYR A 94 -2.80 0.82 -4.56
CA TYR A 94 -2.53 1.45 -5.85
C TYR A 94 -1.47 2.53 -5.72
N ASP A 95 -0.53 2.37 -4.79
CA ASP A 95 0.69 3.17 -4.72
C ASP A 95 0.39 4.67 -4.61
N GLY A 96 -0.63 5.05 -3.85
CA GLY A 96 -1.06 6.45 -3.69
C GLY A 96 -1.97 7.00 -4.81
N HIS A 97 -2.36 6.17 -5.77
CA HIS A 97 -3.32 6.52 -6.82
C HIS A 97 -4.75 6.17 -6.43
N CYS A 98 -5.71 6.86 -7.05
CA CYS A 98 -7.13 6.60 -6.88
C CYS A 98 -7.51 5.21 -7.38
N ALA A 99 -8.14 4.40 -6.52
CA ALA A 99 -8.63 3.06 -6.84
C ALA A 99 -9.62 3.04 -8.01
N TYR A 100 -10.55 3.99 -8.04
CA TYR A 100 -11.49 4.14 -9.16
C TYR A 100 -10.77 4.51 -10.47
N GLY A 101 -9.78 5.40 -10.39
CA GLY A 101 -8.97 5.78 -11.55
C GLY A 101 -8.26 4.56 -12.16
N VAL A 102 -7.60 3.77 -11.31
CA VAL A 102 -6.88 2.55 -11.75
C VAL A 102 -7.85 1.54 -12.34
N ALA A 103 -9.03 1.34 -11.74
CA ALA A 103 -10.07 0.48 -12.29
C ALA A 103 -10.58 0.94 -13.68
N LYS A 104 -10.41 2.23 -14.02
CA LYS A 104 -10.73 2.80 -15.34
C LYS A 104 -9.52 2.91 -16.27
N GLY A 105 -8.36 2.37 -15.88
CA GLY A 105 -7.12 2.38 -16.66
C GLY A 105 -6.30 3.67 -16.56
N GLY A 106 -6.63 4.56 -15.62
CA GLY A 106 -5.92 5.82 -15.39
C GLY A 106 -5.16 5.83 -14.06
N LYS A 107 -4.06 6.56 -13.99
CA LYS A 107 -3.37 6.89 -12.73
C LYS A 107 -3.63 8.35 -12.41
N VAL A 108 -4.40 8.59 -11.34
CA VAL A 108 -4.65 9.95 -10.82
C VAL A 108 -4.30 9.99 -9.34
N PRO A 109 -3.81 11.13 -8.82
CA PRO A 109 -3.53 11.31 -7.39
C PRO A 109 -4.74 10.97 -6.54
N ALA A 110 -4.55 10.27 -5.43
CA ALA A 110 -5.62 10.08 -4.45
C ALA A 110 -5.69 11.24 -3.46
N ASN A 111 -6.87 11.44 -2.87
CA ASN A 111 -7.07 12.26 -1.70
C ASN A 111 -6.89 11.36 -0.46
N PRO A 112 -5.92 11.64 0.43
CA PRO A 112 -5.63 10.80 1.59
C PRO A 112 -6.80 10.73 2.60
N THR A 113 -7.77 11.64 2.54
CA THR A 113 -8.96 11.62 3.41
C THR A 113 -10.13 10.84 2.84
N LEU A 114 -10.04 10.39 1.57
CA LEU A 114 -11.07 9.59 0.91
C LEU A 114 -10.63 8.13 0.81
N TRP A 115 -10.82 7.39 1.89
CA TRP A 115 -10.27 6.05 2.05
C TRP A 115 -11.30 4.99 2.44
N ARG A 116 -10.91 3.72 2.25
CA ARG A 116 -11.58 2.54 2.79
C ARG A 116 -10.54 1.46 3.11
N ILE A 117 -10.77 0.71 4.18
CA ILE A 117 -10.13 -0.58 4.40
C ILE A 117 -11.09 -1.67 3.94
N ILE A 118 -10.69 -2.42 2.91
CA ILE A 118 -11.47 -3.54 2.36
C ILE A 118 -10.57 -4.77 2.40
N ASP A 119 -11.03 -5.84 3.03
CA ASP A 119 -10.28 -7.09 3.20
C ASP A 119 -8.87 -6.87 3.78
N GLY A 120 -8.76 -5.96 4.75
CA GLY A 120 -7.50 -5.63 5.42
C GLY A 120 -6.54 -4.77 4.58
N LYS A 121 -7.00 -4.18 3.47
CA LYS A 121 -6.15 -3.39 2.55
C LYS A 121 -6.62 -1.96 2.42
N LEU A 122 -5.68 -1.02 2.34
CA LEU A 122 -5.95 0.40 2.18
C LEU A 122 -6.21 0.78 0.72
N TYR A 123 -7.38 1.37 0.48
CA TYR A 123 -7.77 1.95 -0.79
C TYR A 123 -8.01 3.44 -0.64
N LEU A 124 -7.41 4.24 -1.53
CA LEU A 124 -7.58 5.68 -1.58
C LEU A 124 -8.35 6.07 -2.85
N ASN A 125 -9.13 7.15 -2.77
CA ASN A 125 -9.97 7.66 -3.86
C ASN A 125 -9.74 9.17 -4.05
N ILE A 126 -10.25 9.73 -5.14
CA ILE A 126 -10.05 11.15 -5.49
C ILE A 126 -11.25 12.05 -5.18
N THR A 127 -12.47 11.52 -5.30
CA THR A 127 -13.75 12.25 -5.15
C THR A 127 -14.81 11.38 -4.53
#